data_AF-A4F7F0-F1
#
_entry.id   AF-A4F7F0-F1
#
_cell.length_a   1.000
_cell.length_b   1.000
_cell.length_c   1.000
_cell.angle_alpha   90.00
_cell.angle_beta   90.00
_cell.angle_gamma   90.00
#
_symmetry.space_group_name_H-M   'P 1'
#
loop_
_entity.id
_entity.type
_entity.pdbx_description
1 polymer ?
#
loop_
_entity_poly.entity_id
_entity_poly.type
_entity_poly.pdbx_seq_one_letter_code
_entity_poly.pdbx_strand_id
1 'polypeptide(L)'
;MRALRVVGLDEDGETVICEDPENGDRFSVPADERLRAAARGDLTRLGQVQIEMEAQMRPREIQARIRGGASVEQVAEAAGIPEQRVERYAYPVLLERAQVAEMAQRAHPVREDGPDVQTLGEVVAHTFGMRGHDYNETSWDAWRGEDGKWVVELQWNAGRSENAAHWVFHPGAHGGTVAALDDHAADLLDPSPNRPLRTVRPVTELAREALELDQQSGAERAEPAPPHRAEPSASVPPLDLDGAAPAAKAPEAPAAAEPDDEPEAPADDAEPGEAPAEAATAEDEAGQRKAEPQRRGRKNHPIVPSWEDVLLGVRSHR
;
A
#
# COMPACT_ATOMS: atom_id res chain seq x y z
N MET A 1 -38.80 24.40 19.21
CA MET A 1 -37.56 24.51 20.00
C MET A 1 -37.94 25.03 21.37
N ARG A 2 -37.48 24.38 22.44
CA ARG A 2 -37.59 24.92 23.81
C ARG A 2 -36.35 25.74 24.11
N ALA A 3 -36.52 26.90 24.74
CA ALA A 3 -35.41 27.76 25.11
C ALA A 3 -34.89 27.35 26.49
N LEU A 4 -33.61 27.03 26.60
CA LEU A 4 -32.97 26.74 27.88
C LEU A 4 -32.20 27.98 28.36
N ARG A 5 -32.15 28.18 29.67
CA ARG A 5 -31.35 29.21 30.34
C ARG A 5 -30.09 28.58 30.92
N VAL A 6 -28.93 29.19 30.72
CA VAL A 6 -27.70 28.78 31.39
C VAL A 6 -27.75 29.21 32.87
N VAL A 7 -27.60 28.24 33.77
CA VAL A 7 -27.58 28.46 35.23
C VAL A 7 -26.14 28.67 35.71
N GLY A 8 -25.19 27.88 35.22
CA GLY A 8 -23.79 27.96 35.63
C GLY A 8 -22.94 26.81 35.14
N LEU A 9 -21.74 26.67 35.71
CA LEU A 9 -20.87 25.51 35.55
C LEU A 9 -21.09 24.55 36.73
N ASP A 10 -20.91 23.26 36.47
CA ASP A 10 -20.88 22.21 37.48
C ASP A 10 -19.57 22.27 38.31
N GLU A 11 -19.50 21.51 39.41
CA GLU A 11 -18.35 21.51 40.34
C GLU A 11 -17.01 21.18 39.66
N ASP A 12 -17.06 20.38 38.59
CA ASP A 12 -15.89 19.97 37.81
C ASP A 12 -15.42 21.04 36.81
N GLY A 13 -16.20 22.10 36.57
CA GLY A 13 -15.89 23.16 35.60
C GLY A 13 -15.93 22.72 34.11
N GLU A 14 -16.10 21.42 33.85
CA GLU A 14 -16.17 20.83 32.51
C GLU A 14 -17.60 20.67 31.97
N THR A 15 -18.62 21.03 32.77
CA THR A 15 -20.03 20.85 32.40
C THR A 15 -20.81 22.13 32.63
N VAL A 16 -21.60 22.55 31.64
CA VAL A 16 -22.55 23.67 31.74
C VAL A 16 -23.92 23.13 32.12
N ILE A 17 -24.52 23.71 33.16
CA ILE A 17 -25.88 23.39 33.59
C ILE A 17 -26.86 24.39 32.97
N CYS A 18 -27.83 23.84 32.24
CA CYS A 18 -28.93 24.55 31.62
C CYS A 18 -30.25 24.18 32.32
N GLU A 19 -31.21 25.10 32.37
CA GLU A 19 -32.52 24.87 32.98
C GLU A 19 -33.64 25.27 32.00
N ASP A 20 -34.71 24.49 31.95
CA ASP A 20 -35.95 24.85 31.25
C ASP A 20 -36.75 25.84 32.13
N PRO A 21 -36.94 27.09 31.68
CA PRO A 21 -37.62 28.12 32.47
C PRO A 21 -39.12 27.84 32.69
N GLU A 22 -39.73 26.95 31.90
CA GLU A 22 -41.16 26.62 32.04
C GLU A 22 -41.40 25.54 33.11
N ASN A 23 -40.48 24.58 33.25
CA ASN A 23 -40.67 23.38 34.06
C ASN A 23 -39.65 23.22 35.20
N GLY A 24 -38.53 23.95 35.17
CA GLY A 24 -37.42 23.82 36.12
C GLY A 24 -36.51 22.60 35.89
N ASP A 25 -36.69 21.88 34.78
CA ASP A 25 -35.87 20.72 34.44
C ASP A 25 -34.43 21.15 34.15
N ARG A 26 -33.45 20.47 34.77
CA ARG A 26 -32.03 20.74 34.57
C ARG A 26 -31.42 19.76 33.57
N PHE A 27 -30.61 20.30 32.67
CA PHE A 27 -29.87 19.58 31.64
C PHE A 27 -28.38 19.90 31.78
N SER A 28 -27.53 18.88 31.68
CA SER A 28 -26.09 19.06 31.61
C SER A 28 -25.62 19.02 30.16
N VAL A 29 -24.72 19.93 29.81
CA VAL A 29 -24.05 19.97 28.50
C VAL A 29 -22.54 20.03 28.73
N PRO A 30 -21.74 19.12 28.16
CA PRO A 30 -20.28 19.20 28.27
C PRO A 30 -19.74 20.54 27.74
N ALA A 31 -18.82 21.15 28.46
CA ALA A 31 -18.11 22.38 28.10
C ALA A 31 -16.96 22.11 27.10
N ASP A 32 -17.24 21.27 26.11
CA ASP A 32 -16.30 20.85 25.09
C ASP A 32 -16.01 21.97 24.06
N GLU A 33 -15.08 21.72 23.15
CA GLU A 33 -14.74 22.69 22.10
C GLU A 33 -15.92 22.98 21.17
N ARG A 34 -16.90 22.07 21.08
CA ARG A 34 -18.10 22.25 20.27
C ARG A 34 -19.04 23.28 20.88
N LEU A 35 -19.33 23.20 22.18
CA LEU A 35 -20.11 24.23 22.88
C LEU A 35 -19.40 25.58 22.79
N ARG A 36 -18.07 25.59 22.93
CA ARG A 36 -17.23 26.79 22.86
C ARG A 36 -17.17 27.40 21.45
N ALA A 37 -17.21 26.59 20.40
CA ALA A 37 -17.32 27.04 19.00
C ALA A 37 -18.74 27.53 18.67
N ALA A 38 -19.78 26.83 19.14
CA ALA A 38 -21.18 27.24 19.00
C ALA A 38 -21.46 28.58 19.67
N ALA A 39 -20.99 28.78 20.91
CA ALA A 39 -21.15 30.03 21.65
C ALA A 39 -20.45 31.22 20.96
N ARG A 40 -19.34 30.98 20.25
CA ARG A 40 -18.61 31.99 19.47
C ARG A 40 -19.21 32.25 18.08
N GLY A 41 -20.20 31.46 17.66
CA GLY A 41 -20.78 31.55 16.31
C GLY A 41 -19.85 31.05 15.20
N ASP A 42 -18.80 30.31 15.54
CA ASP A 42 -17.82 29.79 14.58
C ASP A 42 -18.32 28.47 13.97
N LEU A 43 -19.21 28.60 12.98
CA LEU A 43 -19.79 27.49 12.24
C LEU A 43 -18.74 26.65 11.49
N THR A 44 -17.64 27.27 11.08
CA THR A 44 -16.51 26.60 10.45
C THR A 44 -15.76 25.70 11.42
N ARG A 45 -15.52 26.16 12.65
CA ARG A 45 -14.88 25.35 13.70
C ARG A 45 -15.80 24.26 14.22
N LEU A 46 -17.12 24.49 14.27
CA LEU A 46 -18.11 23.45 14.55
C LEU A 46 -18.06 22.31 13.53
N GLY A 47 -17.93 22.62 12.24
CA GLY A 47 -17.76 21.61 11.19
C GLY A 47 -16.44 20.85 11.35
N GLN A 48 -15.35 21.53 11.66
CA GLN A 48 -14.03 20.91 11.87
C GLN A 48 -13.99 20.00 13.10
N VAL A 49 -14.53 20.42 14.25
CA VAL A 49 -14.61 19.61 15.47
C VAL A 49 -15.51 18.39 15.25
N GLN A 50 -16.58 18.52 14.45
CA GLN A 50 -17.40 17.37 14.05
C GLN A 50 -16.59 16.39 13.17
N ILE A 51 -15.74 16.89 12.26
CA ILE A 51 -14.87 16.09 11.38
C ILE A 51 -13.74 15.40 12.17
N GLU A 52 -13.20 16.04 13.21
CA GLU A 52 -12.18 15.50 14.11
C GLU A 52 -12.75 14.46 15.09
N MET A 53 -13.96 14.67 15.61
CA MET A 53 -14.66 13.67 16.44
C MET A 53 -15.18 12.48 15.59
N GLU A 54 -15.45 12.73 14.31
CA GLU A 54 -15.64 11.73 13.25
C GLU A 54 -14.32 11.32 12.58
N ALA A 55 -13.14 11.52 13.21
CA ALA A 55 -11.87 10.93 12.76
C ALA A 55 -11.82 9.40 12.91
N GLN A 56 -12.99 8.77 12.79
CA GLN A 56 -13.18 7.42 12.33
C GLN A 56 -12.52 7.32 10.96
N MET A 57 -11.54 6.42 10.85
CA MET A 57 -10.75 6.17 9.65
C MET A 57 -11.64 6.17 8.39
N ARG A 58 -11.26 6.95 7.37
CA ARG A 58 -12.07 7.06 6.15
C ARG A 58 -12.07 5.71 5.41
N PRO A 59 -13.13 5.35 4.66
CA PRO A 59 -13.16 4.09 3.91
C PRO A 59 -11.94 3.88 3.00
N ARG A 60 -11.43 4.95 2.38
CA ARG A 60 -10.22 4.91 1.55
C ARG A 60 -8.96 4.57 2.35
N GLU A 61 -8.86 5.04 3.60
CA GLU A 61 -7.73 4.76 4.49
C GLU A 61 -7.81 3.32 5.00
N ILE A 62 -9.00 2.83 5.36
CA ILE A 62 -9.24 1.42 5.69
C ILE A 62 -8.75 0.55 4.52
N GLN A 63 -9.24 0.84 3.32
CA GLN A 63 -8.85 0.13 2.12
C GLN A 63 -7.35 0.20 1.88
N ALA A 64 -6.72 1.38 2.01
CA ALA A 64 -5.28 1.54 1.82
C ALA A 64 -4.46 0.74 2.84
N ARG A 65 -4.88 0.64 4.10
CA ARG A 65 -4.19 -0.14 5.13
C ARG A 65 -4.33 -1.65 4.94
N ILE A 66 -5.55 -2.13 4.66
CA ILE A 66 -5.77 -3.52 4.23
C ILE A 66 -5.01 -3.79 2.93
N ARG A 67 -4.85 -2.75 2.10
CA ARG A 67 -4.02 -2.77 0.91
C ARG A 67 -2.53 -2.92 1.27
N GLY A 68 -2.05 -2.25 2.31
CA GLY A 68 -0.69 -2.41 2.81
C GLY A 68 -0.39 -3.73 3.52
N GLY A 69 -1.37 -4.63 3.70
CA GLY A 69 -1.19 -5.93 4.36
C GLY A 69 -1.73 -6.00 5.79
N ALA A 70 -2.23 -4.89 6.35
CA ALA A 70 -2.85 -4.91 7.67
C ALA A 70 -4.06 -5.86 7.73
N SER A 71 -4.25 -6.49 8.89
CA SER A 71 -5.44 -7.31 9.16
C SER A 71 -6.65 -6.43 9.48
N VAL A 72 -7.85 -6.99 9.36
CA VAL A 72 -9.11 -6.31 9.72
C VAL A 72 -9.09 -5.90 11.19
N GLU A 73 -8.63 -6.79 12.07
CA GLU A 73 -8.50 -6.56 13.51
C GLU A 73 -7.54 -5.40 13.81
N GLN A 74 -6.34 -5.41 13.21
CA GLN A 74 -5.35 -4.33 13.39
C GLN A 74 -5.91 -2.96 12.93
N VAL A 75 -6.66 -2.94 11.83
CA VAL A 75 -7.28 -1.71 11.34
C VAL A 75 -8.42 -1.27 12.26
N ALA A 76 -9.22 -2.21 12.78
CA ALA A 76 -10.30 -1.93 13.72
C ALA A 76 -9.78 -1.34 15.03
N GLU A 77 -8.74 -1.96 15.61
CA GLU A 77 -8.07 -1.50 16.82
C GLU A 77 -7.46 -0.11 16.62
N ALA A 78 -6.70 0.10 15.54
CA ALA A 78 -6.05 1.38 15.27
C ALA A 78 -7.04 2.52 14.98
N ALA A 79 -8.24 2.20 14.48
CA ALA A 79 -9.28 3.18 14.16
C ALA A 79 -10.33 3.34 15.28
N GLY A 80 -10.29 2.50 16.32
CA GLY A 80 -11.29 2.47 17.39
C GLY A 80 -12.71 2.19 16.89
N ILE A 81 -12.86 1.39 15.82
CA ILE A 81 -14.17 1.00 15.25
C ILE A 81 -14.39 -0.49 15.35
N PRO A 82 -15.66 -0.94 15.42
CA PRO A 82 -15.97 -2.37 15.40
C PRO A 82 -15.52 -3.02 14.08
N GLU A 83 -15.00 -4.23 14.18
CA GLU A 83 -14.50 -5.02 13.04
C GLU A 83 -15.53 -5.15 11.92
N GLN A 84 -16.81 -5.37 12.24
CA GLN A 84 -17.87 -5.52 11.24
C GLN A 84 -18.03 -4.29 10.33
N ARG A 85 -17.65 -3.10 10.82
CA ARG A 85 -17.64 -1.87 10.02
C ARG A 85 -16.43 -1.85 9.08
N VAL A 86 -15.27 -2.31 9.54
CA VAL A 86 -14.05 -2.45 8.73
C VAL A 86 -14.24 -3.49 7.63
N GLU A 87 -14.80 -4.66 7.96
CA GLU A 87 -15.04 -5.78 7.05
C GLU A 87 -15.79 -5.37 5.79
N ARG A 88 -16.83 -4.52 5.92
CA ARG A 88 -17.61 -4.02 4.77
C ARG A 88 -16.74 -3.32 3.73
N TYR A 89 -15.70 -2.60 4.16
CA TYR A 89 -14.78 -1.89 3.27
C TYR A 89 -13.54 -2.72 2.93
N ALA A 90 -13.17 -3.68 3.78
CA ALA A 90 -12.04 -4.57 3.60
C ALA A 90 -12.32 -5.66 2.55
N TYR A 91 -13.53 -6.22 2.50
CA TYR A 91 -13.85 -7.37 1.65
C TYR A 91 -13.43 -7.21 0.17
N PRO A 92 -13.73 -6.09 -0.52
CA PRO A 92 -13.28 -5.90 -1.90
C PRO A 92 -11.75 -5.93 -2.06
N VAL A 93 -11.04 -5.39 -1.06
CA VAL A 93 -9.57 -5.33 -1.06
C VAL A 93 -8.98 -6.67 -0.68
N LEU A 94 -9.60 -7.44 0.22
CA LEU A 94 -9.22 -8.82 0.53
C LEU A 94 -9.37 -9.72 -0.69
N LEU A 95 -10.44 -9.55 -1.47
CA LEU A 95 -10.61 -10.28 -2.73
C LEU A 95 -9.53 -9.93 -3.76
N GLU A 96 -9.16 -8.65 -3.87
CA GLU A 96 -8.02 -8.20 -4.70
C GLU A 96 -6.72 -8.91 -4.29
N ARG A 97 -6.44 -9.04 -2.97
CA ARG A 97 -5.27 -9.77 -2.45
C ARG A 97 -5.28 -11.23 -2.85
N ALA A 98 -6.39 -11.89 -2.60
CA ALA A 98 -6.55 -13.30 -2.93
C ALA A 98 -6.36 -13.55 -4.43
N GLN A 99 -6.91 -12.66 -5.28
CA GLN A 99 -6.73 -12.74 -6.72
C GLN A 99 -5.26 -12.54 -7.13
N VAL A 100 -4.55 -11.61 -6.51
CA VAL A 100 -3.12 -11.41 -6.79
C VAL A 100 -2.29 -12.61 -6.32
N ALA A 101 -2.58 -13.15 -5.14
CA ALA A 101 -1.94 -14.37 -4.65
C ALA A 101 -2.17 -15.55 -5.63
N GLU A 102 -3.39 -15.69 -6.17
CA GLU A 102 -3.72 -16.70 -7.16
C GLU A 102 -2.99 -16.48 -8.50
N MET A 103 -2.84 -15.23 -8.95
CA MET A 103 -2.04 -14.90 -10.14
C MET A 103 -0.56 -15.21 -9.92
N ALA A 104 -0.03 -14.88 -8.74
CA ALA A 104 1.37 -15.14 -8.40
C ALA A 104 1.68 -16.64 -8.28
N GLN A 105 0.75 -17.45 -7.80
CA GLN A 105 0.90 -18.91 -7.83
C GLN A 105 1.06 -19.46 -9.25
N ARG A 106 0.47 -18.80 -10.26
CA ARG A 106 0.60 -19.15 -11.68
C ARG A 106 1.79 -18.49 -12.37
N ALA A 107 2.54 -17.67 -11.65
CA ALA A 107 3.72 -16.98 -12.19
C ALA A 107 4.96 -17.87 -12.14
N HIS A 108 5.99 -17.48 -12.89
CA HIS A 108 7.22 -18.25 -13.02
C HIS A 108 8.32 -17.71 -12.08
N PRO A 109 8.88 -18.54 -11.18
CA PRO A 109 9.96 -18.11 -10.30
C PRO A 109 11.25 -17.83 -11.07
N VAL A 110 11.90 -16.71 -10.76
CA VAL A 110 13.18 -16.31 -11.37
C VAL A 110 14.33 -16.95 -10.59
N ARG A 111 15.15 -17.73 -11.28
CA ARG A 111 16.38 -18.37 -10.77
C ARG A 111 17.61 -17.72 -11.40
N GLU A 112 18.80 -18.19 -11.02
CA GLU A 112 20.08 -17.74 -11.61
C GLU A 112 20.13 -17.96 -13.14
N ASP A 113 19.52 -19.05 -13.62
CA ASP A 113 19.43 -19.40 -15.05
C ASP A 113 18.25 -18.72 -15.78
N GLY A 114 17.45 -17.90 -15.08
CA GLY A 114 16.26 -17.22 -15.62
C GLY A 114 14.93 -17.75 -15.07
N PRO A 115 13.79 -17.34 -15.66
CA PRO A 115 12.46 -17.82 -15.24
C PRO A 115 12.30 -19.33 -15.44
N ASP A 116 11.80 -20.00 -14.40
CA ASP A 116 11.48 -21.43 -14.44
C ASP A 116 10.32 -21.72 -15.39
N VAL A 117 10.30 -22.91 -15.99
CA VAL A 117 9.20 -23.39 -16.82
C VAL A 117 7.98 -23.71 -15.95
N GLN A 118 8.21 -24.22 -14.74
CA GLN A 118 7.14 -24.53 -13.80
C GLN A 118 6.62 -23.25 -13.13
N THR A 119 5.35 -23.27 -12.75
CA THR A 119 4.75 -22.19 -11.97
C THR A 119 5.16 -22.27 -10.49
N LEU A 120 5.06 -21.14 -9.77
CA LEU A 120 5.35 -21.09 -8.34
C LEU A 120 4.57 -22.16 -7.57
N GLY A 121 3.26 -22.28 -7.83
CA GLY A 121 2.40 -23.25 -7.17
C GLY A 121 2.85 -24.70 -7.42
N GLU A 122 3.28 -25.03 -8.64
CA GLU A 122 3.79 -26.38 -8.97
C GLU A 122 5.09 -26.70 -8.26
N VAL A 123 6.04 -25.75 -8.24
CA VAL A 123 7.32 -25.90 -7.56
C VAL A 123 7.11 -26.08 -6.06
N VAL A 124 6.30 -25.22 -5.44
CA VAL A 124 6.01 -25.31 -4.00
C VAL A 124 5.30 -26.60 -3.67
N ALA A 125 4.26 -27.00 -4.42
CA ALA A 125 3.54 -28.24 -4.18
C ALA A 125 4.45 -29.48 -4.27
N HIS A 126 5.35 -29.50 -5.27
CA HIS A 126 6.35 -30.56 -5.39
C HIS A 126 7.31 -30.59 -4.18
N THR A 127 7.83 -29.44 -3.77
CA THR A 127 8.72 -29.32 -2.60
C THR A 127 8.03 -29.75 -1.30
N PHE A 128 6.76 -29.39 -1.10
CA PHE A 128 5.96 -29.84 0.04
C PHE A 128 5.79 -31.36 0.06
N GLY A 129 5.48 -31.97 -1.09
CA GLY A 129 5.37 -33.42 -1.23
C GLY A 129 6.67 -34.15 -0.91
N MET A 130 7.81 -33.62 -1.37
CA MET A 130 9.14 -34.16 -1.06
C MET A 130 9.52 -34.04 0.43
N ARG A 131 9.03 -33.00 1.12
CA ARG A 131 9.27 -32.75 2.55
C ARG A 131 8.25 -33.40 3.47
N GLY A 132 7.20 -34.03 2.93
CA GLY A 132 6.13 -34.65 3.70
C GLY A 132 5.19 -33.65 4.38
N HIS A 133 5.12 -32.41 3.87
CA HIS A 133 4.15 -31.40 4.32
C HIS A 133 2.86 -31.53 3.51
N ASP A 134 1.71 -31.26 4.15
CA ASP A 134 0.44 -31.15 3.43
C ASP A 134 0.31 -29.76 2.81
N TYR A 135 0.27 -29.70 1.48
CA TYR A 135 0.08 -28.46 0.74
C TYR A 135 -1.34 -27.87 0.92
N ASN A 136 -2.34 -28.70 1.28
CA ASN A 136 -3.71 -28.24 1.44
C ASN A 136 -3.94 -27.47 2.74
N GLU A 137 -3.05 -27.61 3.72
CA GLU A 137 -3.09 -26.88 5.00
C GLU A 137 -2.38 -25.51 4.93
N THR A 138 -2.03 -25.06 3.73
CA THR A 138 -1.34 -23.79 3.50
C THR A 138 -2.32 -22.65 3.22
N SER A 139 -1.94 -21.43 3.61
CA SER A 139 -2.69 -20.21 3.30
C SER A 139 -1.84 -19.26 2.46
N TRP A 140 -2.43 -18.74 1.39
CA TRP A 140 -1.82 -17.75 0.53
C TRP A 140 -2.47 -16.39 0.72
N ASP A 141 -1.66 -15.35 0.75
CA ASP A 141 -2.11 -13.96 0.76
C ASP A 141 -1.16 -13.10 -0.08
N ALA A 142 -1.57 -11.88 -0.40
CA ALA A 142 -0.73 -10.91 -1.04
C ALA A 142 -0.99 -9.50 -0.48
N TRP A 143 0.05 -8.70 -0.43
CA TRP A 143 -0.07 -7.28 -0.20
C TRP A 143 0.89 -6.48 -1.05
N ARG A 144 0.84 -5.16 -0.90
CA ARG A 144 1.49 -4.22 -1.79
C ARG A 144 2.32 -3.38 -0.87
N GLY A 145 3.62 -3.51 -1.05
CA GLY A 145 4.61 -2.78 -0.30
C GLY A 145 4.44 -1.29 -0.52
N GLU A 146 5.09 -0.51 0.34
CA GLU A 146 5.15 0.95 0.20
C GLU A 146 5.83 1.37 -1.12
N ASP A 147 6.67 0.50 -1.68
CA ASP A 147 7.32 0.65 -2.98
C ASP A 147 6.39 0.35 -4.17
N GLY A 148 5.13 0.00 -3.90
CA GLY A 148 4.10 -0.31 -4.90
C GLY A 148 4.22 -1.71 -5.51
N LYS A 149 5.17 -2.54 -5.05
CA LYS A 149 5.32 -3.92 -5.52
C LYS A 149 4.42 -4.86 -4.74
N TRP A 150 3.89 -5.87 -5.43
CA TRP A 150 3.14 -6.92 -4.78
C TRP A 150 4.09 -7.91 -4.11
N VAL A 151 3.89 -8.14 -2.83
CA VAL A 151 4.50 -9.20 -2.04
C VAL A 151 3.46 -10.26 -1.81
N VAL A 152 3.81 -11.50 -2.07
CA VAL A 152 2.95 -12.67 -1.92
C VAL A 152 3.53 -13.52 -0.82
N GLU A 153 2.68 -13.97 0.07
CA GLU A 153 3.04 -14.77 1.23
C GLU A 153 2.37 -16.13 1.16
N LEU A 154 3.14 -17.14 1.50
CA LEU A 154 2.66 -18.47 1.82
C LEU A 154 2.93 -18.76 3.30
N GLN A 155 1.88 -19.09 4.04
CA GLN A 155 1.98 -19.52 5.43
C GLN A 155 1.66 -21.02 5.54
N TRP A 156 2.41 -21.72 6.38
CA TRP A 156 2.16 -23.13 6.69
C TRP A 156 2.69 -23.52 8.07
N ASN A 157 2.13 -24.59 8.62
CA ASN A 157 2.56 -25.14 9.90
C ASN A 157 3.48 -26.35 9.70
N ALA A 158 4.61 -26.36 10.39
CA ALA A 158 5.52 -27.51 10.48
C ALA A 158 5.68 -27.91 11.95
N GLY A 159 4.91 -28.90 12.39
CA GLY A 159 4.89 -29.35 13.78
C GLY A 159 4.30 -28.30 14.73
N ARG A 160 5.16 -27.53 15.40
CA ARG A 160 4.77 -26.42 16.29
C ARG A 160 5.25 -25.05 15.81
N SER A 161 5.89 -25.02 14.65
CA SER A 161 6.39 -23.79 14.05
C SER A 161 5.44 -23.35 12.96
N GLU A 162 5.00 -22.10 13.04
CA GLU A 162 4.36 -21.38 11.94
C GLU A 162 5.48 -20.80 11.08
N ASN A 163 5.45 -21.08 9.78
CA ASN A 163 6.45 -20.60 8.84
C ASN A 163 5.76 -19.77 7.78
N ALA A 164 6.47 -18.77 7.27
CA ALA A 164 6.04 -17.91 6.19
C ALA A 164 7.16 -17.80 5.15
N ALA A 165 6.78 -17.70 3.88
CA ALA A 165 7.68 -17.47 2.77
C ALA A 165 7.13 -16.34 1.90
N HIS A 166 8.01 -15.41 1.50
CA HIS A 166 7.63 -14.20 0.79
C HIS A 166 8.29 -14.12 -0.59
N TRP A 167 7.50 -13.73 -1.60
CA TRP A 167 7.98 -13.45 -2.95
C TRP A 167 7.50 -12.09 -3.44
N VAL A 168 8.33 -11.40 -4.22
CA VAL A 168 7.90 -10.23 -4.99
C VAL A 168 7.28 -10.71 -6.30
N PHE A 169 6.06 -10.26 -6.60
CA PHE A 169 5.34 -10.58 -7.82
C PHE A 169 5.39 -9.43 -8.83
N HIS A 170 5.78 -9.76 -10.06
CA HIS A 170 5.81 -8.88 -11.21
C HIS A 170 4.79 -9.35 -12.27
N PRO A 171 3.64 -8.68 -12.41
CA PRO A 171 2.65 -9.01 -13.43
C PRO A 171 3.22 -8.90 -14.86
N GLY A 172 2.87 -9.83 -15.73
CA GLY A 172 3.36 -9.85 -17.12
C GLY A 172 2.47 -10.67 -18.06
N ALA A 173 2.74 -10.58 -19.37
CA ALA A 173 1.91 -11.18 -20.43
C ALA A 173 1.83 -12.72 -20.40
N HIS A 174 2.74 -13.38 -19.67
CA HIS A 174 2.83 -14.84 -19.56
C HIS A 174 2.61 -15.32 -18.12
N GLY A 175 1.66 -14.70 -17.39
CA GLY A 175 1.40 -15.01 -15.97
C GLY A 175 2.31 -14.27 -14.99
N GLY A 176 3.37 -13.62 -15.48
CA GLY A 176 4.29 -12.81 -14.68
C GLY A 176 5.43 -13.63 -14.09
N THR A 177 6.27 -12.96 -13.29
CA THR A 177 7.41 -13.58 -12.62
C THR A 177 7.37 -13.33 -11.12
N VAL A 178 8.00 -14.22 -10.36
CA VAL A 178 8.17 -14.07 -8.90
C VAL A 178 9.64 -14.20 -8.51
N ALA A 179 10.08 -13.40 -7.56
CA ALA A 179 11.43 -13.45 -7.00
C ALA A 179 11.36 -13.69 -5.49
N ALA A 180 12.16 -14.60 -4.96
CA ALA A 180 12.22 -14.87 -3.53
C ALA A 180 12.71 -13.63 -2.76
N LEU A 181 12.02 -13.29 -1.68
CA LEU A 181 12.34 -12.15 -0.83
C LEU A 181 13.03 -12.59 0.48
N ASP A 182 12.83 -13.83 0.91
CA ASP A 182 13.45 -14.42 2.11
C ASP A 182 14.03 -15.83 1.87
N ASP A 183 14.71 -16.34 2.90
CA ASP A 183 15.35 -17.66 2.87
C ASP A 183 14.33 -18.80 2.74
N HIS A 184 13.15 -18.68 3.36
CA HIS A 184 12.10 -19.70 3.28
C HIS A 184 11.54 -19.83 1.85
N ALA A 185 11.33 -18.69 1.18
CA ALA A 185 10.94 -18.62 -0.21
C ALA A 185 12.00 -19.19 -1.13
N ALA A 186 13.28 -18.83 -0.93
CA ALA A 186 14.38 -19.38 -1.71
C ALA A 186 14.51 -20.91 -1.51
N ASP A 187 14.40 -21.37 -0.26
CA ASP A 187 14.46 -22.79 0.07
C ASP A 187 13.28 -23.57 -0.52
N LEU A 188 12.07 -22.99 -0.61
CA LEU A 188 10.92 -23.65 -1.24
C LEU A 188 11.05 -23.77 -2.76
N LEU A 189 11.81 -22.86 -3.39
CA LEU A 189 12.12 -22.94 -4.81
C LEU A 189 13.17 -24.02 -5.12
N ASP A 190 14.04 -24.38 -4.16
CA ASP A 190 15.04 -25.43 -4.37
C ASP A 190 14.40 -26.84 -4.25
N PRO A 191 14.32 -27.63 -5.34
CA PRO A 191 13.78 -28.98 -5.29
C PRO A 191 14.72 -29.96 -4.57
N SER A 192 15.97 -29.56 -4.28
CA SER A 192 16.93 -30.40 -3.59
C SER A 192 16.74 -30.29 -2.07
N PRO A 193 16.35 -31.38 -1.36
CA PRO A 193 16.12 -31.35 0.09
C PRO A 193 17.44 -31.31 0.89
N ASN A 194 18.60 -31.23 0.22
CA ASN A 194 19.90 -31.45 0.82
C ASN A 194 20.55 -30.20 1.41
N ARG A 195 19.88 -29.04 1.39
CA ARG A 195 20.32 -27.93 2.23
C ARG A 195 19.96 -28.27 3.67
N PRO A 196 20.94 -28.57 4.55
CA PRO A 196 20.61 -28.80 5.95
C PRO A 196 19.98 -27.52 6.47
N LEU A 197 18.71 -27.59 6.86
CA LEU A 197 18.07 -26.54 7.64
C LEU A 197 19.05 -26.18 8.76
N ARG A 198 19.42 -24.91 8.88
CA ARG A 198 20.32 -24.48 9.97
C ARG A 198 19.65 -24.87 11.27
N THR A 199 20.13 -25.94 11.89
CA THR A 199 19.60 -26.37 13.17
C THR A 199 19.98 -25.31 14.18
N VAL A 200 18.97 -24.78 14.87
CA VAL A 200 19.24 -23.95 16.04
C VAL A 200 19.99 -24.86 17.00
N ARG A 201 21.26 -24.53 17.27
CA ARG A 201 22.07 -25.33 18.20
C ARG A 201 21.31 -25.33 19.54
N PRO A 202 21.04 -26.50 20.14
CA PRO A 202 20.34 -26.53 21.42
C PRO A 202 21.12 -25.63 22.39
N VAL A 203 20.41 -24.71 23.03
CA VAL A 203 21.01 -23.86 24.07
C VAL A 203 21.46 -24.81 25.17
N THR A 204 22.77 -25.02 25.27
CA THR A 204 23.35 -25.85 26.32
C THR A 204 23.10 -25.17 27.66
N GLU A 205 23.10 -25.93 28.75
CA GLU A 205 23.02 -25.35 30.10
C GLU A 205 24.12 -24.30 30.31
N LEU A 206 25.31 -24.54 29.75
CA LEU A 206 26.41 -23.58 29.74
C LEU A 206 26.10 -22.27 28.99
N ALA A 207 25.38 -22.36 27.86
CA ALA A 207 24.97 -21.18 27.10
C ALA A 207 23.83 -20.42 27.79
N ARG A 208 22.94 -21.12 28.52
CA ARG A 208 21.94 -20.49 29.40
C ARG A 208 22.62 -19.77 30.56
N GLU A 209 23.53 -20.44 31.25
CA GLU A 209 24.27 -19.87 32.37
C GLU A 209 25.11 -18.66 31.93
N ALA A 210 25.73 -18.71 30.75
CA ALA A 210 26.45 -17.57 30.18
C ALA A 210 25.52 -16.39 29.85
N LEU A 211 24.32 -16.63 29.32
CA LEU A 211 23.33 -15.58 29.05
C LEU A 211 22.73 -14.99 30.34
N GLU A 212 22.57 -15.80 31.39
CA GLU A 212 22.11 -15.37 32.72
C GLU A 212 23.19 -14.54 33.43
N LEU A 213 24.46 -14.95 33.33
CA LEU A 213 25.61 -14.19 33.83
C LEU A 213 25.77 -12.86 33.11
N ASP A 214 25.56 -12.80 31.79
CA ASP A 214 25.63 -11.55 31.01
C ASP A 214 24.48 -10.60 31.37
N GLN A 215 23.27 -11.13 31.58
CA GLN A 215 22.13 -10.34 32.07
C GLN A 215 22.32 -9.81 33.50
N GLN A 216 22.94 -10.60 34.39
CA GLN A 216 23.29 -10.17 35.74
C GLN A 216 24.43 -9.14 35.73
N SER A 217 25.42 -9.33 34.86
CA SER A 217 26.56 -8.40 34.68
C SER A 217 26.14 -7.07 34.04
N GLY A 218 25.17 -7.09 33.13
CA GLY A 218 24.57 -5.89 32.54
C GLY A 218 23.71 -5.09 33.53
N ALA A 219 23.11 -5.77 34.52
CA ALA A 219 22.37 -5.12 35.60
C ALA A 219 23.29 -4.47 36.65
N GLU A 220 24.50 -5.01 36.84
CA GLU A 220 25.47 -4.48 37.81
C GLU A 220 26.42 -3.43 37.20
N ARG A 221 26.41 -3.24 35.88
CA ARG A 221 27.21 -2.22 35.17
C ARG A 221 26.39 -0.99 34.76
N ALA A 222 25.56 -0.49 35.67
CA ALA A 222 25.00 0.85 35.62
C ALA A 222 25.62 1.73 36.72
N GLU A 223 26.95 1.79 36.77
CA GLU A 223 27.66 2.83 37.53
C GLU A 223 28.49 3.65 36.53
N PRO A 224 28.28 4.99 36.45
CA PRO A 224 28.97 5.82 35.48
C PRO A 224 30.44 5.94 35.87
N ALA A 225 31.33 5.34 35.06
CA ALA A 225 32.77 5.49 35.26
C ALA A 225 33.19 6.97 35.03
N PRO A 226 34.02 7.55 35.91
CA PRO A 226 34.52 8.91 35.73
C PRO A 226 35.50 9.00 34.55
N PRO A 227 35.62 10.17 33.89
CA PRO A 227 36.45 10.32 32.68
C PRO A 227 37.93 10.34 33.05
N HIS A 228 38.60 9.18 32.95
CA HIS A 228 40.05 9.11 33.02
C HIS A 228 40.69 9.42 31.66
N ARG A 229 41.07 10.70 31.54
CA ARG A 229 42.25 11.26 30.89
C ARG A 229 43.07 10.32 29.97
N ALA A 230 43.10 10.67 28.69
CA ALA A 230 44.02 10.15 27.68
C ALA A 230 45.49 10.50 28.01
N GLU A 231 46.38 9.50 27.95
CA GLU A 231 47.80 9.61 27.55
C GLU A 231 48.29 8.26 26.97
N PRO A 232 49.30 8.26 26.09
CA PRO A 232 49.39 7.37 24.93
C PRO A 232 50.25 6.12 25.18
N SER A 233 49.81 4.96 24.68
CA SER A 233 50.64 3.75 24.67
C SER A 233 51.37 3.61 23.33
N ALA A 234 52.68 3.46 23.46
CA ALA A 234 53.68 3.46 22.41
C ALA A 234 53.61 2.24 21.46
N SER A 235 53.88 2.56 20.19
CA SER A 235 54.52 1.80 19.10
C SER A 235 54.74 0.29 19.25
N VAL A 236 54.07 -0.45 18.38
CA VAL A 236 54.45 -1.79 17.92
C VAL A 236 55.45 -1.64 16.76
N PRO A 237 56.60 -2.35 16.72
CA PRO A 237 57.51 -2.29 15.58
C PRO A 237 56.94 -3.10 14.39
N PRO A 238 57.09 -2.65 13.13
CA PRO A 238 56.62 -3.39 11.97
C PRO A 238 57.59 -4.52 11.62
N LEU A 239 57.04 -5.67 11.23
CA LEU A 239 57.75 -6.77 10.59
C LEU A 239 58.01 -6.41 9.12
N ASP A 240 59.29 -6.34 8.75
CA ASP A 240 59.78 -6.15 7.40
C ASP A 240 59.42 -7.36 6.52
N LEU A 241 58.60 -7.13 5.49
CA LEU A 241 58.51 -7.99 4.30
C LEU A 241 58.97 -7.16 3.11
N ASP A 242 60.25 -7.33 2.78
CA ASP A 242 60.90 -6.66 1.67
C ASP A 242 60.96 -7.57 0.44
N GLY A 243 60.67 -6.99 -0.73
CA GLY A 243 60.96 -7.54 -2.05
C GLY A 243 59.78 -8.23 -2.76
N ALA A 244 59.38 -7.88 -3.98
CA ALA A 244 59.91 -6.92 -4.93
C ALA A 244 58.82 -6.65 -5.98
N ALA A 245 58.56 -5.37 -6.26
CA ALA A 245 57.87 -4.91 -7.46
C ALA A 245 58.89 -4.78 -8.60
N PRO A 246 58.42 -4.87 -9.86
CA PRO A 246 58.92 -3.92 -10.85
C PRO A 246 57.79 -3.13 -11.50
N ALA A 247 57.90 -1.82 -11.30
CA ALA A 247 57.86 -0.77 -12.30
C ALA A 247 56.66 -0.69 -13.27
N ALA A 248 55.86 0.34 -13.00
CA ALA A 248 54.92 0.99 -13.89
C ALA A 248 55.51 1.33 -15.26
N LYS A 249 54.68 1.17 -16.29
CA LYS A 249 54.76 1.89 -17.56
C LYS A 249 53.36 2.40 -17.90
N ALA A 250 53.17 3.71 -17.77
CA ALA A 250 52.18 4.44 -18.55
C ALA A 250 52.66 4.52 -20.01
N PRO A 251 51.74 4.46 -20.98
CA PRO A 251 51.44 5.66 -21.78
C PRO A 251 49.91 5.86 -21.92
N GLU A 252 49.40 7.07 -21.72
CA GLU A 252 49.25 8.13 -22.75
C GLU A 252 47.90 8.01 -23.47
N ALA A 253 47.01 8.93 -23.13
CA ALA A 253 45.81 9.25 -23.90
C ALA A 253 46.19 9.90 -25.23
N PRO A 254 45.36 9.73 -26.28
CA PRO A 254 45.20 10.78 -27.27
C PRO A 254 43.87 11.50 -27.06
N ALA A 255 43.99 12.82 -27.03
CA ALA A 255 42.91 13.77 -27.17
C ALA A 255 42.34 13.78 -28.60
N ALA A 256 41.07 14.19 -28.69
CA ALA A 256 40.43 14.99 -29.72
C ALA A 256 40.49 14.56 -31.21
N ALA A 257 39.31 14.24 -31.75
CA ALA A 257 38.87 14.72 -33.06
C ALA A 257 37.33 14.63 -33.15
N GLU A 258 36.64 15.75 -32.93
CA GLU A 258 35.43 16.07 -33.69
C GLU A 258 35.85 16.41 -35.13
N PRO A 259 35.00 16.15 -36.13
CA PRO A 259 34.40 17.31 -36.78
C PRO A 259 32.89 17.16 -37.03
N ASP A 260 32.24 18.32 -36.95
CA ASP A 260 30.98 18.70 -37.59
C ASP A 260 30.79 18.11 -39.00
N ASP A 261 29.55 17.68 -39.30
CA ASP A 261 28.80 18.08 -40.50
C ASP A 261 27.37 17.49 -40.43
N GLU A 262 26.46 18.24 -39.81
CA GLU A 262 25.05 18.37 -40.24
C GLU A 262 25.04 19.64 -41.12
N PRO A 263 24.16 19.86 -42.13
CA PRO A 263 22.86 19.21 -42.36
C PRO A 263 22.48 18.98 -43.84
N GLU A 264 21.47 18.15 -44.12
CA GLU A 264 20.57 18.43 -45.26
C GLU A 264 19.24 17.65 -45.17
N ALA A 265 18.19 18.38 -44.83
CA ALA A 265 16.85 18.14 -45.36
C ALA A 265 16.72 18.91 -46.68
N PRO A 266 15.91 18.41 -47.63
CA PRO A 266 15.20 19.28 -48.53
C PRO A 266 13.69 19.22 -48.26
N ALA A 267 13.15 20.39 -47.91
CA ALA A 267 11.87 20.90 -48.39
C ALA A 267 11.90 20.98 -49.93
N ASP A 268 10.87 21.23 -50.72
CA ASP A 268 9.55 21.83 -50.58
C ASP A 268 8.84 21.58 -51.93
N ASP A 269 7.52 21.65 -51.97
CA ASP A 269 6.80 22.39 -53.02
C ASP A 269 5.29 22.46 -52.66
N ALA A 270 4.97 23.52 -51.92
CA ALA A 270 3.98 24.58 -52.23
C ALA A 270 2.67 24.19 -52.96
N GLU A 271 1.47 24.31 -52.35
CA GLU A 271 0.60 25.52 -52.12
C GLU A 271 -0.12 26.08 -53.39
N PRO A 272 -1.16 26.95 -53.30
CA PRO A 272 -2.22 27.16 -52.30
C PRO A 272 -3.62 27.46 -52.93
N GLY A 273 -4.64 27.80 -52.12
CA GLY A 273 -5.90 28.38 -52.62
C GLY A 273 -6.94 28.81 -51.58
N GLU A 274 -6.76 30.03 -51.06
CA GLU A 274 -7.77 31.06 -50.73
C GLU A 274 -8.81 30.86 -49.59
N ALA A 275 -8.64 31.65 -48.53
CA ALA A 275 -9.70 32.39 -47.82
C ALA A 275 -9.93 33.75 -48.56
N PRO A 276 -10.95 34.62 -48.31
CA PRO A 276 -11.42 35.03 -46.96
C PRO A 276 -12.90 35.49 -46.81
N ALA A 277 -13.28 35.75 -45.53
CA ALA A 277 -14.13 36.84 -44.98
C ALA A 277 -15.52 37.17 -45.60
N GLU A 278 -16.57 37.63 -44.91
CA GLU A 278 -16.64 38.64 -43.84
C GLU A 278 -18.10 38.77 -43.29
N ALA A 279 -18.20 39.23 -42.04
CA ALA A 279 -19.22 40.04 -41.31
C ALA A 279 -20.59 40.38 -41.99
N ALA A 280 -21.71 40.67 -41.32
CA ALA A 280 -21.96 41.34 -40.03
C ALA A 280 -23.48 41.31 -39.69
N THR A 281 -23.83 41.41 -38.39
CA THR A 281 -24.89 42.25 -37.73
C THR A 281 -26.31 42.38 -38.35
N ALA A 282 -27.45 42.55 -37.64
CA ALA A 282 -27.90 42.64 -36.25
C ALA A 282 -29.46 42.73 -36.31
N GLU A 283 -30.14 42.40 -35.19
CA GLU A 283 -31.36 42.98 -34.56
C GLU A 283 -32.40 43.73 -35.46
N ASP A 284 -33.74 43.61 -35.35
CA ASP A 284 -34.56 43.66 -34.15
C ASP A 284 -36.07 43.38 -34.43
N GLU A 285 -36.77 42.99 -33.36
CA GLU A 285 -38.20 43.09 -32.97
C GLU A 285 -39.47 42.88 -33.86
N ALA A 286 -40.43 42.21 -33.21
CA ALA A 286 -41.88 42.42 -33.14
C ALA A 286 -42.88 41.83 -34.19
N GLY A 287 -43.67 40.85 -33.73
CA GLY A 287 -45.13 41.00 -33.74
C GLY A 287 -46.01 40.02 -34.56
N GLN A 288 -46.79 39.22 -33.81
CA GLN A 288 -48.19 38.81 -34.07
C GLN A 288 -48.53 37.51 -34.85
N ARG A 289 -49.04 36.56 -34.03
CA ARG A 289 -50.36 35.87 -34.11
C ARG A 289 -50.50 34.52 -34.84
N LYS A 290 -51.02 33.59 -34.02
CA LYS A 290 -52.02 32.50 -34.24
C LYS A 290 -51.55 31.05 -34.50
N ALA A 291 -51.84 30.23 -33.47
CA ALA A 291 -52.61 28.97 -33.48
C ALA A 291 -51.94 27.61 -33.82
N GLU A 292 -51.73 26.83 -32.73
CA GLU A 292 -52.00 25.39 -32.53
C GLU A 292 -51.17 24.28 -33.24
N PRO A 293 -51.13 23.03 -32.71
CA PRO A 293 -49.87 22.42 -32.30
C PRO A 293 -49.54 21.13 -33.08
N GLN A 294 -48.27 20.93 -33.46
CA GLN A 294 -47.84 19.66 -34.05
C GLN A 294 -46.52 19.15 -33.48
N ARG A 295 -46.66 18.09 -32.68
CA ARG A 295 -45.79 16.91 -32.53
C ARG A 295 -44.28 17.13 -32.72
N ARG A 296 -43.56 17.21 -31.60
CA ARG A 296 -42.09 17.09 -31.56
C ARG A 296 -41.64 15.71 -32.06
N GLY A 297 -40.76 15.73 -33.04
CA GLY A 297 -40.10 14.55 -33.60
C GLY A 297 -39.26 13.80 -32.58
N ARG A 298 -39.42 12.48 -32.58
CA ARG A 298 -38.58 11.52 -31.84
C ARG A 298 -37.15 11.57 -32.37
N LYS A 299 -36.20 11.81 -31.47
CA LYS A 299 -34.77 11.57 -31.72
C LYS A 299 -34.51 10.07 -31.65
N ASN A 300 -33.89 9.52 -32.70
CA ASN A 300 -33.49 8.12 -32.80
C ASN A 300 -32.41 7.80 -31.75
N HIS A 301 -32.74 6.96 -30.77
CA HIS A 301 -31.72 6.23 -30.01
C HIS A 301 -31.38 4.93 -30.76
N PRO A 302 -30.10 4.53 -30.85
CA PRO A 302 -29.72 3.24 -31.40
C PRO A 302 -30.31 2.11 -30.54
N ILE A 303 -31.01 1.19 -31.18
CA ILE A 303 -31.67 0.05 -30.52
C ILE A 303 -30.59 -0.97 -30.19
N VAL A 304 -30.23 -1.07 -28.91
CA VAL A 304 -29.39 -2.15 -28.40
C VAL A 304 -30.31 -3.34 -28.07
N PRO A 305 -29.98 -4.57 -28.48
CA PRO A 305 -30.80 -5.75 -28.19
C PRO A 305 -31.02 -5.92 -26.69
N SER A 306 -32.16 -6.49 -26.32
CA SER A 306 -32.42 -6.82 -24.92
C SER A 306 -31.50 -7.97 -24.48
N TRP A 307 -31.22 -8.04 -23.17
CA TRP A 307 -30.32 -9.05 -22.60
C TRP A 307 -30.84 -10.50 -22.79
N GLU A 308 -32.15 -10.68 -22.98
CA GLU A 308 -32.75 -11.98 -23.32
C GLU A 308 -32.44 -12.41 -24.77
N ASP A 309 -32.30 -11.47 -25.71
CA ASP A 309 -32.00 -11.78 -27.12
C ASP A 309 -30.59 -12.36 -27.30
N VAL A 310 -29.65 -11.95 -26.43
CA VAL A 310 -28.26 -12.44 -26.42
C VAL A 310 -28.17 -13.85 -25.84
N LEU A 311 -29.00 -14.17 -24.84
CA LEU A 311 -28.98 -15.48 -24.20
C LEU A 311 -29.77 -16.54 -24.96
N LEU A 312 -30.84 -16.14 -25.67
CA LEU A 312 -31.72 -17.07 -26.37
C LEU A 312 -31.42 -17.20 -27.87
N GLY A 313 -30.54 -16.36 -28.44
CA GLY A 313 -30.03 -16.51 -29.80
C GLY A 313 -31.06 -16.33 -30.92
N VAL A 314 -32.25 -15.82 -30.62
CA VAL A 314 -33.31 -15.59 -31.60
C VAL A 314 -33.40 -14.09 -31.90
N ARG A 315 -33.16 -13.70 -33.16
CA ARG A 315 -33.35 -12.31 -33.59
C ARG A 315 -34.83 -12.02 -33.75
N SER A 316 -35.41 -11.17 -32.89
CA SER A 316 -36.77 -10.68 -33.11
C SER A 316 -36.81 -9.79 -34.37
N HIS A 317 -37.57 -10.17 -35.39
CA HIS A 317 -37.89 -9.26 -36.50
C HIS A 317 -39.02 -8.32 -36.07
N ARG A 318 -38.72 -7.02 -36.03
CA ARG A 318 -39.72 -5.96 -36.15
C ARG A 318 -39.15 -4.81 -36.96
#